data_AF-A0A7Y1Y1H8-F1
#
_entry.id   AF-A0A7Y1Y1H8-F1
#
_cell.length_a   1.000
_cell.length_b   1.000
_cell.length_c   1.000
_cell.angle_alpha   90.00
_cell.angle_beta   90.00
_cell.angle_gamma   90.00
#
_symmetry.space_group_name_H-M   'P 1'
#
loop_
_entity.id
_entity.type
_entity.pdbx_description
1 polymer ?
#
loop_
_entity_poly.entity_id
_entity_poly.type
_entity_poly.pdbx_seq_one_letter_code
_entity_poly.pdbx_strand_id
1 'polypeptide(L)'
;MLSTLENMDRELFVFLNGMNNSVADWLMYYTSEKWVWIPFYLLIVLLLFRTYGVKTLYIILPIVLVITGTDQISVMMKNEIARYRPCHNLELMELVHKVDNHCGGKFGFVSSHSA
;
A
#
# COMPACT_ATOMS: atom_id res chain seq x y z
N MET A 1 -21.66 15.02 -7.91
CA MET A 1 -20.35 15.38 -7.32
C MET A 1 -19.59 14.13 -6.89
N LEU A 2 -20.14 13.30 -5.99
CA LEU A 2 -19.48 12.05 -5.59
C LEU A 2 -19.33 11.06 -6.77
N SER A 3 -20.38 10.90 -7.59
CA SER A 3 -20.34 10.09 -8.82
C SER A 3 -19.34 10.61 -9.85
N THR A 4 -19.14 11.93 -9.93
CA THR A 4 -18.14 12.55 -10.81
C THR A 4 -16.73 12.18 -10.38
N LEU A 5 -16.44 12.27 -9.08
CA LEU A 5 -15.15 11.87 -8.51
C LEU A 5 -14.92 10.37 -8.68
N GLU A 6 -15.95 9.56 -8.49
CA GLU A 6 -15.86 8.12 -8.70
C GLU A 6 -15.52 7.79 -10.16
N ASN A 7 -16.21 8.40 -11.13
CA ASN A 7 -15.90 8.19 -12.54
C ASN A 7 -14.48 8.65 -12.89
N MET A 8 -14.05 9.81 -12.40
CA MET A 8 -12.68 10.30 -12.61
C MET A 8 -11.63 9.36 -12.03
N ASP A 9 -11.85 8.83 -10.82
CA ASP A 9 -10.95 7.85 -10.19
C ASP A 9 -10.86 6.55 -11.02
N ARG A 10 -11.98 6.06 -11.54
CA ARG A 10 -12.04 4.86 -12.39
C ARG A 10 -11.34 5.08 -13.73
N GLU A 11 -11.61 6.18 -14.41
CA GLU A 11 -10.98 6.52 -15.69
C GLU A 11 -9.47 6.71 -15.53
N LEU A 12 -9.05 7.42 -14.49
CA LEU A 12 -7.63 7.60 -14.17
C LEU A 12 -6.96 6.27 -13.86
N PHE A 13 -7.61 5.40 -13.09
CA PHE A 13 -7.10 4.07 -12.79
C PHE A 13 -6.91 3.25 -14.08
N VAL A 14 -7.92 3.16 -14.93
CA VAL A 14 -7.83 2.39 -16.19
C VAL A 14 -6.76 2.95 -17.11
N PHE A 15 -6.65 4.27 -17.20
CA PHE A 15 -5.59 4.94 -17.98
C PHE A 15 -4.19 4.57 -17.47
N LEU A 16 -3.92 4.73 -16.17
CA LEU A 16 -2.62 4.42 -15.58
C LEU A 16 -2.31 2.92 -15.64
N ASN A 17 -3.28 2.07 -15.31
CA ASN A 17 -3.15 0.64 -15.37
C ASN A 17 -2.92 0.14 -16.81
N GLY A 18 -3.49 0.82 -17.81
CA GLY A 18 -3.29 0.53 -19.23
C GLY A 18 -1.89 0.86 -19.75
N MET A 19 -1.12 1.71 -19.06
CA MET A 19 0.27 2.03 -19.40
C MET A 19 1.28 0.98 -18.88
N ASN A 20 0.81 -0.21 -18.48
CA ASN A 20 1.65 -1.29 -18.00
C ASN A 20 2.64 -1.77 -19.07
N ASN A 21 3.78 -2.28 -18.61
CA ASN A 21 4.76 -2.98 -19.42
C ASN A 21 5.64 -3.82 -18.50
N SER A 22 6.38 -4.78 -19.07
CA SER A 22 7.18 -5.73 -18.28
C SER A 22 8.21 -5.08 -17.35
N VAL A 23 8.79 -3.95 -17.73
CA VAL A 23 9.78 -3.24 -16.90
C VAL A 23 9.10 -2.49 -15.76
N ALA A 24 8.01 -1.78 -16.06
CA ALA A 24 7.20 -1.08 -15.07
C ALA A 24 6.59 -2.06 -14.06
N ASP A 25 6.07 -3.19 -14.52
CA ASP A 25 5.48 -4.22 -13.67
C ASP A 25 6.50 -4.82 -12.71
N TRP A 26 7.69 -5.16 -13.23
CA TRP A 26 8.80 -5.64 -12.42
C TRP A 26 9.18 -4.62 -11.35
N LEU A 27 9.35 -3.34 -11.73
CA LEU A 27 9.72 -2.29 -10.79
C LEU A 27 8.63 -2.07 -9.73
N MET A 28 7.36 -1.98 -10.13
CA MET A 28 6.23 -1.76 -9.22
C MET A 28 6.04 -2.92 -8.25
N TYR A 29 6.27 -4.16 -8.69
CA TYR A 29 6.22 -5.35 -7.84
C TYR A 29 7.27 -5.30 -6.73
N TYR A 30 8.56 -5.18 -7.09
CA TYR A 30 9.65 -5.21 -6.10
C TYR A 30 9.68 -3.98 -5.20
N THR A 31 9.25 -2.82 -5.70
CA THR A 31 9.11 -1.62 -4.85
C THR A 31 8.00 -1.76 -3.81
N SER A 32 6.93 -2.50 -4.13
CA SER A 32 5.81 -2.75 -3.21
C SER A 32 6.07 -3.93 -2.26
N GLU A 33 7.03 -4.80 -2.57
CA GLU A 33 7.28 -6.01 -1.80
C GLU A 33 8.05 -5.71 -0.49
N LYS A 34 7.44 -6.04 0.65
CA LYS A 34 7.98 -5.71 1.98
C LYS A 34 9.34 -6.34 2.25
N TRP A 35 9.61 -7.54 1.71
CA TRP A 35 10.87 -8.25 1.94
C TRP A 35 12.08 -7.50 1.40
N VAL A 36 11.90 -6.73 0.32
CA VAL A 36 12.94 -5.90 -0.28
C VAL A 36 13.43 -4.81 0.68
N TRP A 37 12.52 -4.29 1.52
CA TRP A 37 12.81 -3.17 2.43
C TRP A 37 13.33 -3.61 3.82
N ILE A 38 13.16 -4.89 4.20
CA ILE A 38 13.62 -5.40 5.50
C ILE A 38 15.12 -5.13 5.74
N PRO A 39 16.05 -5.43 4.80
CA PRO A 39 17.47 -5.15 5.00
C PRO A 39 17.76 -3.66 5.25
N PHE A 40 17.03 -2.78 4.57
CA PHE A 40 17.16 -1.34 4.73
C PHE A 40 16.68 -0.88 6.12
N TYR A 41 15.53 -1.35 6.59
CA TYR A 41 15.05 -1.03 7.94
C TYR A 41 15.95 -1.61 9.03
N LEU A 42 16.48 -2.83 8.85
CA LEU A 42 17.46 -3.41 9.76
C LEU A 42 18.73 -2.56 9.85
N LEU A 43 19.23 -2.08 8.71
CA LEU A 43 20.39 -1.18 8.68
C LEU A 43 20.12 0.10 9.48
N ILE A 44 18.96 0.73 9.31
CA ILE A 44 18.57 1.93 10.09
C ILE A 44 18.56 1.63 11.59
N VAL A 45 17.95 0.53 12.00
CA VAL A 45 17.89 0.13 13.42
C VAL A 45 19.29 -0.12 13.98
N LEU A 46 20.18 -0.77 13.23
CA LEU A 46 21.57 -1.01 13.62
C LEU A 46 22.35 0.30 13.77
N LEU A 47 22.20 1.25 12.83
CA LEU A 47 22.84 2.57 12.90
C LEU A 47 22.33 3.39 14.09
N LEU A 48 21.02 3.35 14.35
CA LEU A 48 20.44 4.00 15.52
C LEU A 48 20.98 3.38 16.81
N PHE A 49 21.05 2.06 16.91
CA PHE A 49 21.58 1.38 18.09
C PHE A 49 23.08 1.66 18.30
N ARG A 50 23.86 1.73 17.20
CA ARG A 50 25.28 2.13 17.27
C ARG A 50 25.45 3.56 17.80
N THR A 51 24.52 4.46 17.49
CA THR A 51 24.61 5.88 17.84
C THR A 51 24.04 6.18 19.23
N TYR A 52 22.90 5.58 19.59
CA TYR A 52 22.13 5.89 20.79
C TYR A 52 22.06 4.75 21.82
N GLY A 53 22.57 3.56 21.49
CA GLY A 53 22.52 2.37 22.35
C GLY A 53 21.09 1.98 22.71
N VAL A 54 20.86 1.66 23.98
CA VAL A 54 19.53 1.28 24.48
C VAL A 54 18.50 2.42 24.33
N LYS A 55 18.93 3.69 24.23
CA LYS A 55 18.02 4.83 24.03
C LYS A 55 17.31 4.78 22.67
N THR A 56 17.80 3.98 21.72
CA THR A 56 17.11 3.70 20.45
C THR A 56 15.69 3.18 20.67
N LEU A 57 15.42 2.49 21.78
CA LEU A 57 14.07 2.03 22.11
C LEU A 57 13.08 3.19 22.25
N TYR A 58 13.49 4.35 22.76
CA TYR A 58 12.63 5.54 22.85
C TYR A 58 12.32 6.16 21.48
N ILE A 59 13.13 5.86 20.47
CA ILE A 59 12.92 6.30 19.07
C ILE A 59 12.04 5.28 18.34
N ILE A 60 12.32 3.99 18.49
CA ILE A 60 11.59 2.92 17.79
C ILE A 60 10.16 2.78 18.33
N LEU A 61 9.96 2.91 19.64
CA LEU A 61 8.64 2.74 20.25
C LEU A 61 7.55 3.62 19.62
N PRO A 62 7.69 4.96 19.52
CA PRO A 62 6.68 5.79 18.88
C PRO A 62 6.51 5.48 17.39
N ILE A 63 7.57 5.10 16.67
CA ILE A 63 7.47 4.70 15.26
C ILE A 63 6.58 3.45 15.11
N VAL A 64 6.82 2.43 15.95
CA VAL A 64 6.01 1.20 15.94
C VAL A 64 4.57 1.50 16.32
N LEU A 65 4.33 2.36 17.33
CA LEU A 65 2.98 2.76 17.73
C LEU A 65 2.24 3.48 16.61
N VAL A 66 2.89 4.38 15.88
CA VAL A 66 2.27 5.09 14.76
C VAL A 66 1.97 4.13 13.61
N ILE A 67 2.93 3.27 13.21
CA ILE A 67 2.73 2.30 12.13
C ILE A 67 1.56 1.36 12.46
N THR A 68 1.55 0.80 13.67
CA THR A 68 0.47 -0.10 14.11
C THR A 68 -0.86 0.65 14.21
N GLY A 69 -0.88 1.85 14.75
CA GLY A 69 -2.09 2.68 14.83
C GLY A 69 -2.67 2.98 13.45
N THR A 70 -1.85 3.45 12.51
CA THR A 70 -2.28 3.76 11.14
C THR A 70 -2.78 2.51 10.42
N ASP A 71 -2.10 1.37 10.56
CA ASP A 71 -2.54 0.10 9.97
C ASP A 71 -3.92 -0.31 10.49
N GLN A 72 -4.12 -0.33 11.80
CA GLN A 72 -5.39 -0.71 12.41
C GLN A 72 -6.53 0.24 12.02
N ILE A 73 -6.28 1.56 12.03
CA ILE A 73 -7.27 2.55 11.60
C ILE A 73 -7.61 2.37 10.12
N SER A 74 -6.62 2.09 9.26
CA SER A 74 -6.86 1.86 7.84
C SER A 74 -7.73 0.62 7.59
N VAL A 75 -7.53 -0.45 8.37
CA VAL A 75 -8.35 -1.68 8.30
C VAL A 75 -9.77 -1.40 8.78
N MET A 76 -9.93 -0.63 9.87
CA MET A 76 -11.24 -0.19 10.34
C MET A 76 -11.98 0.59 9.24
N MET A 77 -11.34 1.60 8.64
CA MET A 77 -11.92 2.39 7.55
C MET A 77 -12.31 1.53 6.34
N LYS A 78 -11.51 0.52 5.98
CA LYS A 78 -11.83 -0.42 4.89
C LYS A 78 -13.13 -1.17 5.11
N ASN A 79 -13.39 -1.61 6.35
CA ASN A 79 -14.59 -2.37 6.68
C ASN A 79 -15.82 -1.46 6.76
N GLU A 80 -15.67 -0.24 7.28
CA GLU A 80 -16.77 0.72 7.39
C GLU A 80 -17.19 1.29 6.03
N ILE A 81 -16.22 1.64 5.17
CA ILE A 81 -16.49 2.26 3.87
C ILE A 81 -16.80 1.21 2.80
N ALA A 82 -16.26 0.00 2.95
CA ALA A 82 -16.54 -1.15 2.09
C ALA A 82 -16.35 -0.89 0.57
N ARG A 83 -15.45 0.03 0.20
CA ARG A 83 -15.14 0.32 -1.21
C ARG A 83 -14.32 -0.81 -1.81
N TYR A 84 -14.87 -1.49 -2.82
CA TYR A 84 -14.18 -2.53 -3.57
C TYR A 84 -12.91 -2.03 -4.24
N ARG A 85 -11.85 -2.87 -4.22
CA ARG A 85 -10.68 -2.64 -5.08
C ARG A 85 -11.05 -2.80 -6.56
N PRO A 86 -10.34 -2.14 -7.49
CA PRO A 86 -10.59 -2.31 -8.92
C PRO A 86 -10.61 -3.77 -9.39
N CYS A 87 -9.73 -4.62 -8.85
CA CYS A 87 -9.68 -6.04 -9.20
C CYS A 87 -10.86 -6.90 -8.66
N HIS A 88 -11.68 -6.36 -7.75
CA HIS A 88 -12.90 -6.99 -7.24
C HIS A 88 -14.19 -6.27 -7.70
N ASN A 89 -14.06 -5.19 -8.48
CA ASN A 89 -15.21 -4.44 -8.97
C ASN A 89 -15.68 -5.08 -10.28
N LEU A 90 -16.95 -5.52 -10.34
CA LEU A 90 -17.53 -6.19 -11.50
C LEU A 90 -17.42 -5.37 -12.79
N GLU A 91 -17.40 -4.03 -12.69
CA GLU A 91 -17.31 -3.15 -13.85
C GLU A 91 -15.87 -2.96 -14.36
N LEU A 92 -14.86 -3.21 -13.52
CA LEU A 92 -13.45 -2.94 -13.85
C LEU A 92 -12.58 -4.19 -13.89
N MET A 93 -12.99 -5.28 -13.26
CA MET A 93 -12.14 -6.44 -13.02
C MET A 93 -11.56 -7.05 -14.30
N GLU A 94 -12.28 -6.97 -15.42
CA GLU A 94 -11.85 -7.47 -16.72
C GLU A 94 -10.82 -6.55 -17.40
N LEU A 95 -10.79 -5.27 -17.04
CA LEU A 95 -9.87 -4.26 -17.57
C LEU A 95 -8.59 -4.14 -16.73
N VAL A 96 -8.55 -4.77 -15.55
CA VAL A 96 -7.44 -4.64 -14.61
C VAL A 96 -6.30 -5.57 -14.99
N HIS A 97 -5.15 -4.96 -15.21
CA HIS A 97 -3.87 -5.67 -15.34
C HIS A 97 -3.37 -6.04 -13.94
N LYS A 98 -3.10 -7.32 -13.72
CA LYS A 98 -2.63 -7.82 -12.42
C LYS A 98 -1.22 -8.35 -12.57
N VAL A 99 -0.26 -7.68 -11.94
CA VAL A 99 1.11 -8.19 -11.82
C VAL A 99 1.10 -9.43 -10.93
N ASP A 100 1.69 -10.54 -11.40
CA ASP A 100 1.72 -11.85 -10.75
C ASP A 100 0.35 -12.39 -10.31
N ASN A 101 -0.72 -12.01 -11.03
CA ASN A 101 -2.11 -12.34 -10.69
C ASN A 101 -2.49 -11.94 -9.24
N HIS A 102 -1.78 -10.98 -8.66
CA HIS A 102 -2.00 -10.53 -7.30
C HIS A 102 -3.22 -9.60 -7.25
N CYS A 103 -4.18 -9.93 -6.39
CA CYS A 103 -5.29 -9.06 -6.03
C CYS A 103 -5.46 -9.22 -4.52
N GLY A 104 -5.12 -8.17 -3.77
CA GLY A 104 -5.07 -8.20 -2.31
C GLY A 104 -6.44 -8.34 -1.64
N GLY A 105 -6.66 -7.65 -0.51
CA GLY A 105 -7.96 -7.70 0.19
C GLY A 105 -9.15 -7.17 -0.63
N LYS A 106 -10.37 -7.46 -0.18
CA LYS A 106 -11.62 -7.07 -0.87
C LYS A 106 -11.78 -5.55 -1.00
N PHE A 107 -11.54 -4.84 0.10
CA PHE A 107 -11.70 -3.39 0.18
C PHE A 107 -10.37 -2.63 0.03
N GLY A 108 -10.44 -1.47 -0.63
CA GLY A 108 -9.29 -0.68 -1.03
C GLY A 108 -9.11 0.65 -0.30
N PHE A 109 -10.17 1.21 0.28
CA PHE A 109 -10.13 2.55 0.86
C PHE A 109 -10.05 2.52 2.39
N VAL A 110 -9.06 3.13 3.03
CA VAL A 110 -7.87 3.78 2.46
C VAL A 110 -6.75 2.77 2.16
N SER A 111 -5.80 3.13 1.28
CA SER A 111 -4.63 2.28 1.01
C SER A 111 -3.69 2.27 2.22
N SER A 112 -3.56 1.13 2.90
CA SER A 112 -2.63 0.98 4.03
C SER A 112 -1.16 1.13 3.65
N HIS A 113 -0.79 0.87 2.39
CA HIS A 113 0.60 1.06 1.93
C HIS A 113 0.94 2.54 1.74
N SER A 114 -0.06 3.42 1.65
CA SER A 114 0.11 4.85 1.37
C SER A 114 -0.11 5.75 2.59
N ALA A 115 -0.65 5.20 3.68
CA ALA A 115 -0.98 5.90 4.92
C ALA A 115 0.17 5.80 5.93
#